data_AF-A0A0B2P529-F1
#
_entry.id   AF-A0A0B2P529-F1
#
_cell.length_a   1.000
_cell.length_b   1.000
_cell.length_c   1.000
_cell.angle_alpha   90.00
_cell.angle_beta   90.00
_cell.angle_gamma   90.00
#
_symmetry.space_group_name_H-M   'P 1'
#
loop_
_entity.id
_entity.type
_entity.pdbx_description
1 polymer ?
#
loop_
_entity_poly.entity_id
_entity_poly.type
_entity_poly.pdbx_seq_one_letter_code
_entity_poly.pdbx_strand_id
1 'polypeptide(L)' 'MKSGTEGPSKPANRCGTCNKKVGLTGFACKCGSTFCGVHRYPEKHECTYDFKGEAREAISKANPVVKGDKVDRF' A
#
# COMPACT_ATOMS: atom_id res chain seq x y z
N MET A 1 -13.45 42.68 10.09
CA MET A 1 -12.12 42.23 9.61
C MET A 1 -12.33 40.94 8.82
N LYS A 2 -11.84 40.85 7.57
CA LYS A 2 -12.14 39.77 6.62
C LYS A 2 -11.37 38.49 6.99
N SER A 3 -12.07 37.42 7.34
CA SER A 3 -11.50 36.07 7.46
C SER A 3 -11.30 35.49 6.06
N GLY A 4 -10.04 35.20 5.71
CA GLY A 4 -9.67 34.54 4.46
C GLY A 4 -10.17 33.09 4.45
N THR A 5 -10.94 32.75 3.42
CA THR A 5 -11.37 31.39 3.13
C THR A 5 -10.22 30.61 2.50
N GLU A 6 -9.52 29.82 3.32
CA GLU A 6 -8.64 28.75 2.85
C GLU A 6 -9.51 27.62 2.32
N GLY A 7 -9.86 27.69 1.03
CA GLY A 7 -10.59 26.61 0.37
C GLY A 7 -9.78 25.31 0.44
N PRO A 8 -10.43 24.15 0.66
CA PRO A 8 -9.73 22.87 0.73
C PRO A 8 -8.97 22.65 -0.57
N SER A 9 -7.64 22.54 -0.48
CA SER A 9 -6.77 22.18 -1.59
C SER A 9 -7.26 20.84 -2.13
N LYS A 10 -7.88 20.87 -3.32
CA LYS A 10 -8.40 19.66 -3.98
C LYS A 10 -7.25 18.65 -4.01
N PRO A 11 -7.42 17.42 -3.51
CA PRO A 11 -6.34 16.44 -3.52
C PRO A 11 -5.86 16.34 -4.96
N ALA A 12 -4.57 16.63 -5.16
CA ALA A 12 -3.97 16.62 -6.48
C ALA A 12 -3.97 15.16 -6.95
N ASN A 13 -5.03 14.76 -7.64
CA ASN A 13 -5.15 13.46 -8.29
C ASN A 13 -4.18 13.44 -9.46
N ARG A 14 -2.89 13.30 -9.16
CA ARG A 14 -1.78 13.17 -10.10
C ARG A 14 -1.02 11.88 -9.78
N CYS A 15 -0.46 11.27 -10.83
CA CYS A 15 0.37 10.10 -10.69
C CYS A 15 1.69 10.45 -10.01
N GLY A 16 2.10 9.71 -8.97
CA GLY A 16 3.38 9.92 -8.30
C GLY A 16 4.63 9.76 -9.19
N THR A 17 4.53 8.99 -10.28
CA THR A 17 5.64 8.73 -11.21
C THR A 17 5.66 9.69 -12.41
N CYS A 18 4.54 9.87 -13.08
CA CYS A 18 4.48 10.65 -14.33
C CYS A 18 3.74 11.97 -14.22
N ASN A 19 3.27 12.36 -13.03
CA ASN A 19 2.49 13.57 -12.77
C ASN A 19 1.22 13.76 -13.62
N LYS A 20 0.84 12.75 -14.41
CA LYS A 20 -0.39 12.74 -15.20
C LYS A 20 -1.58 12.88 -14.26
N LYS A 21 -2.54 13.74 -14.62
CA LYS A 21 -3.79 13.91 -13.87
C LYS A 21 -4.59 12.60 -13.95
N VAL A 22 -4.81 11.94 -12.82
CA VAL A 22 -5.49 10.64 -12.74
C VAL A 22 -6.98 10.75 -12.44
N GLY A 23 -7.46 11.94 -12.05
CA GLY A 23 -8.89 12.21 -11.86
C GLY A 23 -9.56 11.25 -10.88
N LEU A 24 -10.77 10.79 -11.20
CA LEU A 24 -11.50 9.75 -10.46
C LEU A 24 -10.89 8.34 -10.63
N THR A 25 -10.16 8.11 -11.72
CA THR A 25 -9.56 6.81 -12.07
C THR A 25 -8.15 6.61 -11.48
N GLY A 26 -7.85 7.28 -10.36
CA GLY A 26 -6.60 7.13 -9.64
C GLY A 26 -6.52 5.80 -8.92
N PHE A 27 -5.45 5.04 -9.14
CA PHE A 27 -5.17 3.83 -8.38
C PHE A 27 -4.34 4.20 -7.15
N ALA A 28 -4.92 4.08 -5.97
CA ALA A 28 -4.16 4.21 -4.72
C ALA A 28 -3.27 2.97 -4.52
N CYS A 29 -1.98 3.19 -4.36
CA CYS A 29 -1.05 2.12 -3.96
C CYS A 29 -0.92 2.07 -2.44
N LYS A 30 -0.51 0.92 -1.90
CA LYS A 30 -0.23 0.73 -0.46
C LYS A 30 0.89 1.64 0.08
N CYS A 31 1.75 2.18 -0.78
CA CYS A 31 2.73 3.21 -0.41
C CYS A 31 2.11 4.60 -0.14
N GLY A 32 0.78 4.77 -0.28
CA GLY A 32 0.08 6.02 0.00
C GLY A 32 0.02 7.01 -1.17
N SER A 33 0.69 6.69 -2.30
CA SER A 33 0.63 7.50 -3.52
C SER A 33 -0.45 7.02 -4.49
N THR A 34 -0.99 7.95 -5.29
CA THR A 34 -1.96 7.64 -6.35
C THR A 34 -1.24 7.55 -7.70
N PHE A 35 -1.59 6.57 -8.52
CA PHE A 35 -0.98 6.31 -9.81
C PHE A 35 -2.01 6.22 -10.94
N CYS A 36 -1.54 6.39 -12.18
CA CYS A 36 -2.35 6.17 -13.37
C CYS A 36 -2.39 4.68 -13.73
N GLY A 37 -3.26 4.26 -14.66
CA GLY A 37 -3.40 2.85 -15.05
C GLY A 37 -2.10 2.16 -15.51
N VAL A 38 -1.12 2.93 -15.99
CA VAL A 38 0.19 2.41 -16.41
C VAL A 38 1.16 2.24 -15.23
N HIS A 39 1.09 3.10 -14.21
CA HIS A 39 1.97 3.06 -13.04
C HIS A 39 1.30 2.40 -11.82
N ARG A 40 0.16 1.72 -12.02
CA ARG A 40 -0.58 1.02 -10.97
C ARG A 40 0.27 -0.05 -10.28
N TYR A 41 1.11 -0.76 -11.03
CA TYR A 41 1.89 -1.87 -10.51
C TYR A 41 3.17 -1.38 -9.81
N PRO A 42 3.59 -2.03 -8.70
CA PRO A 42 4.75 -1.62 -7.92
C PRO A 42 6.07 -1.67 -8.70
N GLU A 43 6.16 -2.53 -9.71
CA GLU A 43 7.27 -2.61 -10.67
C GLU A 43 7.46 -1.32 -11.49
N LYS A 44 6.40 -0.53 -11.67
CA LYS A 44 6.39 0.69 -12.50
C LYS A 44 6.67 1.97 -11.71
N HIS A 45 6.60 1.93 -10.38
CA HIS A 45 6.75 3.13 -9.55
C HIS A 45 7.72 2.96 -8.38
N GLU A 46 8.60 1.95 -8.44
CA GLU A 46 9.61 1.69 -7.41
C GLU A 46 9.00 1.73 -6.00
N CYS A 47 7.93 0.95 -5.82
CA CYS A 47 7.16 0.99 -4.58
C CYS A 47 8.06 0.67 -3.37
N THR A 48 8.26 1.65 -2.50
CA THR A 48 9.04 1.52 -1.26
C THR A 48 8.26 0.84 -0.14
N TYR A 49 7.07 0.31 -0.42
CA TYR A 49 6.26 -0.39 0.56
C TYR A 49 6.79 -1.79 0.78
N ASP A 50 7.00 -2.16 2.05
CA ASP A 50 7.59 -3.44 2.44
C ASP A 50 6.55 -4.57 2.43
N PHE A 51 6.10 -4.95 1.23
CA PHE A 51 5.16 -6.06 1.04
C PHE A 51 5.68 -7.38 1.64
N LYS A 52 7.01 -7.52 1.71
CA LYS A 52 7.68 -8.72 2.20
C LYS A 52 7.59 -8.86 3.72
N GLY A 53 7.76 -7.74 4.45
CA GLY A 53 7.54 -7.71 5.89
C GLY A 53 6.09 -8.06 6.26
N GLU A 54 5.12 -7.36 5.65
CA GLU A 54 3.69 -7.58 5.90
C GLU A 54 3.26 -9.03 5.59
N ALA A 55 3.73 -9.58 4.46
CA ALA A 55 3.42 -10.96 4.07
C ALA A 55 4.03 -11.97 5.06
N ARG A 56 5.24 -11.72 5.56
CA ARG A 56 5.90 -12.62 6.51
C ARG A 56 5.20 -12.64 7.86
N GLU A 57 4.74 -11.49 8.35
CA GLU A 57 3.96 -11.41 9.58
C GLU A 57 2.58 -12.06 9.43
N ALA A 58 1.92 -11.85 8.29
CA ALA A 58 0.64 -12.51 7.99
C ALA A 58 0.79 -14.04 7.92
N ILE A 59 1.83 -14.55 7.26
CA ILE A 59 2.13 -15.99 7.20
C ILE A 59 2.50 -16.52 8.58
N SER A 60 3.31 -15.79 9.35
CA SER A 60 3.70 -16.21 10.71
C SER A 60 2.48 -16.31 11.64
N LYS A 61 1.51 -15.41 11.49
CA LYS A 61 0.26 -15.45 12.27
C LYS A 61 -0.69 -16.56 11.81
N ALA A 62 -0.65 -16.90 10.53
CA ALA A 62 -1.51 -17.93 9.93
C ALA A 62 -0.97 -19.36 10.10
N ASN A 63 0.31 -19.53 10.46
CA ASN A 63 0.88 -20.86 10.63
C ASN A 63 0.45 -21.45 11.99
N PRO A 64 -0.39 -22.48 12.03
CA PRO A 64 -0.75 -23.12 13.28
C PRO A 64 0.49 -23.72 13.91
N VAL A 65 0.65 -23.56 15.22
CA VAL A 65 1.78 -24.15 15.95
C VAL A 65 1.61 -25.67 15.90
N VAL A 66 2.32 -26.33 14.97
CA VAL A 66 2.41 -27.78 14.91
C VAL A 66 3.29 -28.24 16.07
N LYS A 67 2.70 -28.35 17.25
CA LYS A 67 3.25 -29.14 18.35
C LYS A 67 2.88 -30.59 18.07
N GLY A 68 3.82 -31.34 17.48
CA GLY A 68 3.74 -32.79 17.50
C GLY A 68 3.97 -33.26 18.94
N ASP A 69 3.04 -34.03 19.51
CA ASP A 69 3.27 -34.73 20.76
C ASP A 69 4.56 -35.54 20.64
N LYS A 70 5.45 -35.36 21.63
CA LYS A 70 6.71 -36.10 21.70
C LYS A 70 6.35 -37.56 21.94
N VAL A 71 6.44 -38.37 20.89
CA VAL A 71 6.22 -39.82 20.97
C VAL A 71 7.17 -40.38 22.02
N ASP A 72 6.60 -40.85 23.13
CA ASP A 72 7.36 -41.53 24.18
C ASP A 72 7.78 -42.90 23.63
N ARG A 73 9.09 -43.13 23.64
CA ARG A 73 9.68 -44.40 23.18
C ARG A 73 9.54 -45.38 24.34
N PHE A 74 8.60 -46.33 24.18
CA PHE A 74 8.50 -47.55 25.00
C PHE A 74 9.82 -48.32 25.04
#